data_AF-A0A644ZZN6-F1
#
_entry.id   AF-A0A644ZZN6-F1
#
_cell.length_a   1.000
_cell.length_b   1.000
_cell.length_c   1.000
_cell.angle_alpha   90.00
_cell.angle_beta   90.00
_cell.angle_gamma   90.00
#
_symmetry.space_group_name_H-M   'P 1'
#
loop_
_entity.id
_entity.type
_entity.pdbx_description
1 polymer ?
#
loop_
_entity_poly.entity_id
_entity_poly.type
_entity_poly.pdbx_seq_one_letter_code
_entity_poly.pdbx_strand_id
1 'polypeptide(L)' 'MKWFSFSGIFEEIRKIRWPKKEDMWKDSQTVIIFIVGFGLYFVICEFVVAKFLSVLGIGS' A
#
# COMPACT_ATOMS: atom_id res chain seq x y z
N MET A 1 35.62 3.60 -13.80
CA MET A 1 34.62 2.69 -13.18
C MET A 1 35.01 2.29 -11.74
N LYS A 2 35.32 3.24 -10.84
CA LYS A 2 35.60 2.97 -9.40
C LYS A 2 34.51 3.48 -8.45
N TRP A 3 33.56 4.27 -8.97
CA TRP A 3 32.43 4.80 -8.20
C TRP A 3 31.31 3.76 -7.97
N PHE A 4 31.27 2.70 -8.78
CA PHE A 4 30.44 1.50 -8.57
C PHE A 4 31.20 0.39 -7.80
N SER A 5 32.14 0.77 -6.93
CA SER A 5 32.65 -0.16 -5.93
C SER A 5 31.51 -0.47 -4.95
N PHE A 6 31.17 -1.75 -4.75
CA PHE A 6 30.25 -2.17 -3.68
C PHE A 6 30.61 -1.54 -2.32
N SER A 7 31.89 -1.23 -2.07
CA SER A 7 32.34 -0.54 -0.86
C SER A 7 31.83 0.90 -0.77
N GLY A 8 31.80 1.64 -1.88
CA GLY A 8 31.34 3.03 -1.92
C GLY A 8 29.82 3.14 -1.78
N ILE A 9 29.08 2.19 -2.35
CA ILE A 9 27.63 2.09 -2.17
C ILE A 9 27.29 1.77 -0.71
N PHE A 10 28.05 0.87 -0.07
CA PHE A 10 27.86 0.53 1.32
C PHE A 10 28.20 1.68 2.28
N GLU A 11 29.21 2.49 1.96
CA GLU A 11 29.50 3.72 2.73
C GLU A 11 28.37 4.75 2.64
N GLU A 12 27.77 4.93 1.46
CA GLU A 12 26.62 5.84 1.29
C GLU A 12 25.37 5.30 2.01
N ILE A 13 25.10 3.99 1.95
CA ILE A 13 23.98 3.34 2.66
C ILE A 13 24.07 3.53 4.18
N ARG A 14 25.28 3.55 4.74
CA ARG A 14 25.51 3.80 6.17
C ARG A 14 25.24 5.26 6.58
N LYS A 15 25.35 6.21 5.65
CA LYS A 15 25.02 7.63 5.90
C LYS A 15 23.50 7.87 5.92
N ILE A 16 22.72 6.96 5.33
CA ILE A 16 21.25 7.03 5.35
C ILE A 16 20.77 6.85 6.80
N ARG A 17 20.00 7.81 7.28
CA ARG A 17 19.30 7.72 8.58
C ARG A 17 18.09 6.82 8.41
N TRP A 18 18.30 5.52 8.58
CA TRP A 18 17.22 4.54 8.54
C TRP A 18 16.18 4.82 9.64
N PRO A 19 14.88 4.70 9.31
CA PRO A 19 13.81 4.87 10.28
C PRO A 19 13.95 3.85 11.42
N LYS A 20 13.51 4.24 12.63
CA LYS A 20 13.47 3.29 13.74
C LYS A 20 12.40 2.24 13.45
N LYS A 21 12.57 1.05 14.04
CA LYS A 21 11.64 -0.08 13.88
C LYS A 21 10.19 0.32 14.22
N GLU A 22 10.01 1.20 15.20
CA GLU A 22 8.70 1.72 15.62
C GLU A 22 8.05 2.58 14.53
N ASP A 23 8.82 3.44 13.87
CA ASP A 23 8.33 4.29 12.78
C ASP A 23 7.95 3.43 11.57
N MET A 24 8.78 2.44 11.23
CA MET A 24 8.48 1.48 10.17
C MET A 24 7.19 0.69 10.42
N TRP A 25 6.96 0.28 11.68
CA TRP A 25 5.74 -0.42 12.05
C TRP A 25 4.50 0.48 11.93
N LYS A 26 4.59 1.72 12.41
CA LYS A 26 3.51 2.70 12.29
C LYS A 26 3.14 3.00 10.83
N ASP A 27 4.13 3.20 9.99
CA ASP A 27 3.92 3.46 8.56
C ASP A 27 3.28 2.25 7.88
N SER A 28 3.77 1.03 8.17
CA SER A 28 3.22 -0.20 7.61
C SER A 28 1.77 -0.44 8.06
N GLN A 29 1.48 -0.20 9.34
CA GLN A 29 0.13 -0.32 9.89
C GLN A 29 -0.82 0.70 9.24
N THR A 30 -0.35 1.93 9.03
CA THR A 30 -1.13 2.98 8.36
C THR A 30 -1.52 2.54 6.95
N VAL A 31 -0.56 2.03 6.17
CA VAL A 31 -0.82 1.52 4.82
C VAL A 31 -1.84 0.37 4.83
N ILE A 32 -1.72 -0.58 5.75
CA ILE A 32 -2.66 -1.70 5.86
C ILE A 32 -4.08 -1.20 6.15
N ILE A 33 -4.24 -0.22 7.06
CA ILE A 33 -5.55 0.35 7.38
C ILE A 33 -6.18 0.99 6.15
N PHE A 34 -5.41 1.74 5.35
CA PHE A 34 -5.91 2.32 4.11
C PHE A 34 -6.29 1.26 3.09
N ILE A 35 -5.47 0.23 2.90
CA ILE A 35 -5.76 -0.88 1.98
C ILE A 35 -7.08 -1.56 2.36
N VAL A 36 -7.25 -1.91 3.63
CA VAL A 36 -8.47 -2.57 4.12
C VAL A 36 -9.66 -1.63 3.99
N GLY A 37 -9.52 -0.35 4.36
CA GLY A 37 -10.57 0.64 4.27
C GLY A 37 -11.07 0.86 2.83
N PHE A 38 -10.16 1.06 1.89
CA PHE A 38 -10.51 1.20 0.48
C PHE A 38 -11.03 -0.10 -0.14
N GLY A 39 -10.46 -1.25 0.23
CA GLY A 39 -10.95 -2.56 -0.21
C GLY A 39 -12.41 -2.79 0.20
N LEU A 40 -12.74 -2.51 1.47
CA LEU A 40 -14.11 -2.59 1.97
C LEU A 40 -15.04 -1.60 1.25
N TYR A 41 -14.59 -0.37 1.07
CA TYR A 41 -15.35 0.65 0.35
C TYR A 41 -15.72 0.19 -1.07
N PHE A 42 -14.74 -0.31 -1.83
CA PHE A 42 -14.99 -0.78 -3.20
C PHE A 42 -15.94 -1.97 -3.24
N VAL A 43 -15.79 -2.95 -2.33
CA VAL A 43 -16.70 -4.10 -2.25
C VAL A 43 -18.13 -3.66 -1.94
N ILE A 44 -18.31 -2.69 -1.03
CA ILE A 44 -19.64 -2.15 -0.72
C ILE A 44 -20.22 -1.44 -1.94
N CYS A 45 -19.44 -0.60 -2.62
CA CYS A 45 -19.89 0.08 -3.83
C CYS A 45 -20.30 -0.92 -4.92
N GLU A 46 -19.49 -1.95 -5.18
CA GLU A 46 -19.78 -2.99 -6.15
C GLU A 46 -21.06 -3.75 -5.78
N PHE A 47 -21.23 -4.10 -4.51
CA PHE A 47 -22.44 -4.75 -4.03
C PHE A 47 -23.68 -3.88 -4.21
N VAL A 48 -23.60 -2.59 -3.87
CA VAL A 48 -24.70 -1.64 -4.05
C VAL A 48 -25.06 -1.49 -5.52
N VAL A 49 -24.07 -1.34 -6.40
CA VAL A 49 -24.27 -1.23 -7.85
C VAL A 49 -24.87 -2.53 -8.41
N ALA A 50 -24.34 -3.69 -8.03
CA ALA A 50 -24.87 -4.98 -8.46
C ALA A 50 -26.33 -5.17 -8.04
N LYS A 51 -26.67 -4.80 -6.79
CA LYS A 51 -28.05 -4.83 -6.30
C LYS A 51 -28.96 -3.84 -7.03
N PHE A 52 -28.47 -2.63 -7.30
CA PHE A 52 -29.22 -1.64 -8.05
C PHE A 52 -29.50 -2.09 -9.49
N LEU A 53 -28.50 -2.64 -10.19
CA LEU A 53 -28.67 -3.18 -11.54
C LEU A 53 -29.62 -4.39 -11.58
N SER A 54 -29.51 -5.28 -10.58
CA SER A 54 -30.41 -6.43 -10.43
C SER A 54 -31.87 -5.99 -10.23
N VAL A 55 -32.12 -4.93 -9.46
CA VAL A 55 -33.47 -4.34 -9.30
C VAL A 55 -33.98 -3.72 -10.60
N LEU A 56 -33.09 -3.15 -11.42
CA LEU A 56 -33.44 -2.61 -12.74
C LEU A 56 -33.63 -3.70 -13.82
N GLY A 57 -33.47 -4.97 -13.48
CA GLY A 57 -33.67 -6.09 -14.40
C GLY A 57 -32.54 -6.28 -15.43
N ILE A 58 -31.41 -5.59 -15.25
CA ILE A 58 -30.22 -5.76 -16.08
C ILE A 58 -29.24 -6.66 -15.31
N GLY A 59 -29.09 -7.90 -15.76
CA GLY A 59 -28.26 -8.90 -15.11
C GLY A 59 -29.07 -9.88 -14.25
N SER A 60 -29.75 -10.80 -14.96
CA SER A 60 -30.00 -12.16 -14.49
C SER A 60 -29.09 -13.10 -15.25
#